data_AF-A0A2N9P844-F1
#
_entry.id   AF-A0A2N9P844-F1
#
_cell.length_a   1.000
_cell.length_b   1.000
_cell.length_c   1.000
_cell.angle_alpha   90.00
_cell.angle_beta   90.00
_cell.angle_gamma   90.00
#
_symmetry.space_group_name_H-M   'P 1'
#
loop_
_entity.id
_entity.type
_entity.pdbx_description
1 polymer ?
#
loop_
_entity_poly.entity_id
_entity_poly.type
_entity_poly.pdbx_seq_one_letter_code
_entity_poly.pdbx_strand_id
1 'polypeptide(L)' 'MSKIEKLIERLKSKPKDFTWEEMLKVLKYYEYEELSKGKTGGARRKFVN' A
#
# COMPACT_ATOMS: atom_id res chain seq x y z
N MET A 1 -1.86 18.52 8.93
CA MET A 1 -1.77 17.15 8.39
C MET A 1 -3.11 16.73 7.82
N SER A 2 -3.13 16.48 6.53
CA SER A 2 -4.14 15.71 5.82
C SER A 2 -4.23 14.28 6.35
N LYS A 3 -5.30 13.56 5.98
CA LYS A 3 -5.50 12.16 6.36
C LYS A 3 -4.37 11.26 5.85
N ILE A 4 -3.83 11.54 4.66
CA ILE A 4 -2.76 10.75 4.06
C ILE A 4 -1.42 10.98 4.76
N GLU A 5 -1.09 12.21 5.16
CA GLU A 5 0.13 12.50 5.92
C GLU A 5 0.15 11.78 7.27
N LYS A 6 -0.98 11.77 8.00
CA LYS A 6 -1.11 11.00 9.26
C LYS A 6 -0.92 9.50 9.04
N LEU A 7 -1.40 8.99 7.90
CA LEU A 7 -1.27 7.57 7.56
C LEU A 7 0.19 7.21 7.23
N ILE A 8 0.91 8.10 6.54
CA ILE A 8 2.34 7.94 6.24
C ILE A 8 3.17 8.01 7.52
N GLU A 9 2.88 8.94 8.43
CA GLU A 9 3.54 8.99 9.74
C GLU A 9 3.26 7.75 10.58
N ARG A 10 2.01 7.26 10.56
CA ARG A 10 1.65 5.98 11.19
C ARG A 10 2.43 4.83 10.55
N LEU A 11 2.57 4.75 9.23
CA LEU A 11 3.41 3.71 8.60
C LEU A 11 4.88 3.80 9.07
N LYS A 12 5.43 5.01 9.16
CA LYS A 12 6.82 5.25 9.62
C LYS A 12 7.05 4.81 11.07
N SER A 13 6.02 4.82 11.92
CA SER A 13 6.11 4.34 13.31
C SER A 13 6.08 2.81 13.45
N LYS A 14 5.97 2.06 12.35
CA LYS A 14 5.96 0.58 12.30
C LYS A 14 4.91 -0.08 13.21
N PRO A 15 3.61 0.30 13.09
CA PRO A 15 2.54 -0.26 13.89
C PRO A 15 2.34 -1.74 13.57
N LYS A 16 2.00 -2.52 14.60
CA LYS A 16 1.75 -3.96 14.45
C LYS A 16 0.43 -4.27 13.74
N ASP A 17 -0.49 -3.31 13.74
CA ASP A 17 -1.86 -3.39 13.24
C ASP A 17 -2.06 -2.57 11.96
N PHE A 18 -1.00 -2.34 11.19
CA PHE A 18 -1.13 -1.70 9.88
C PHE A 18 -1.84 -2.62 8.89
N THR A 19 -2.98 -2.19 8.37
CA THR A 19 -3.79 -3.03 7.50
C THR A 19 -3.35 -2.96 6.04
N TRP A 20 -3.73 -3.96 5.26
CA TRP A 20 -3.47 -3.97 3.82
C TRP A 20 -4.11 -2.79 3.09
N GLU A 21 -5.34 -2.42 3.46
CA GLU A 21 -6.06 -1.29 2.86
C GLU A 21 -5.35 0.04 3.11
N GLU A 22 -4.72 0.19 4.28
CA GLU A 22 -3.91 1.35 4.61
C GLU A 22 -2.63 1.40 3.78
N MET A 23 -1.99 0.26 3.57
CA MET A 23 -0.84 0.15 2.65
C MET A 23 -1.21 0.55 1.23
N LEU A 24 -2.36 0.07 0.71
CA LEU A 24 -2.85 0.45 -0.61
C LEU A 24 -3.09 1.96 -0.74
N LYS A 25 -3.64 2.62 0.30
CA LYS A 25 -3.84 4.07 0.31
C LYS A 25 -2.53 4.84 0.24
N VAL A 26 -1.50 4.38 0.96
CA VAL A 26 -0.16 4.97 0.92
C VAL A 26 0.48 4.76 -0.45
N LEU A 27 0.44 3.54 -0.99
CA LEU A 27 0.99 3.23 -2.30
C LEU A 27 0.35 4.07 -3.42
N LYS A 28 -0.99 4.17 -3.42
CA LYS A 28 -1.73 4.99 -4.38
C LYS A 28 -1.36 6.47 -4.31
N TYR A 29 -1.06 6.99 -3.12
CA TYR A 29 -0.61 8.38 -2.96
C TYR A 29 0.74 8.64 -3.64
N TYR A 30 1.60 7.62 -3.68
CA TYR A 30 2.88 7.65 -4.41
C TYR A 30 2.74 7.16 -5.86
N GLU A 31 1.53 7.15 -6.42
CA GLU A 31 1.25 6.75 -7.80
C GLU A 31 1.68 5.31 -8.14
N TYR A 32 1.77 4.43 -7.14
CA TYR A 32 1.98 3.00 -7.38
C TYR A 32 0.66 2.30 -7.74
N GLU A 33 0.72 1.42 -8.73
CA GLU A 33 -0.41 0.59 -9.17
C GLU A 33 -0.13 -0.89 -8.94
N GLU A 34 -1.16 -1.65 -8.57
CA GLU A 34 -1.05 -3.10 -8.40
C GLU A 34 -1.02 -3.78 -9.78
N LEU A 35 0.08 -4.48 -10.07
CA LEU A 35 0.18 -5.33 -11.25
C LEU A 35 -0.68 -6.58 -11.04
N SER A 36 -1.87 -6.60 -11.64
CA SER A 36 -2.68 -7.83 -11.70
C SER A 36 -1.93 -8.90 -12.52
N LYS A 37 -1.63 -10.04 -11.91
CA LYS A 37 -1.12 -11.20 -12.66
C LYS A 37 -2.31 -11.97 -13.23
N GLY A 38 -2.25 -12.29 -14.52
CA GLY A 38 -3.16 -13.26 -15.14
C GLY A 38 -3.16 -14.61 -14.43
N LYS A 39 -4.18 -15.43 -14.75
CA LYS A 39 -4.70 -16.68 -14.11
C LYS A 39 -3.74 -17.68 -13.41
N THR A 40 -2.41 -17.54 -13.49
CA THR A 40 -1.41 -18.49 -12.94
C THR A 40 -0.45 -17.88 -11.91
N GLY A 41 -0.57 -16.59 -11.58
CA GLY A 41 0.22 -16.00 -10.49
C GLY A 41 -0.50 -16.12 -9.15
N GLY A 42 -0.02 -16.98 -8.24
CA GLY A 42 -0.55 -17.08 -6.86
C GLY A 42 -0.48 -15.78 -6.04
N ALA A 43 -0.52 -15.85 -4.71
CA ALA A 43 -0.67 -14.70 -3.77
C ALA A 43 0.40 -13.57 -3.83
N ARG A 44 1.32 -13.57 -4.80
CA ARG A 44 2.35 -12.55 -4.99
C ARG A 44 1.76 -11.31 -5.68
N ARG A 45 1.53 -10.26 -4.91
CA ARG A 45 1.21 -8.92 -5.41
C ARG A 45 2.49 -8.17 -5.78
N LYS A 46 2.46 -7.43 -6.89
CA LYS A 46 3.55 -6.56 -7.33
C LYS A 46 2.98 -5.17 -7.55
N PHE A 47 3.80 -4.15 -7.28
CA PHE A 47 3.46 -2.76 -7.57
C PHE A 47 4.47 -2.18 -8.54
N VAL A 48 4.03 -1.27 -9.38
CA VAL A 48 4.86 -0.49 -10.31
C VAL A 48 4.49 0.99 -10.19
N ASN A 49 5.47 1.86 -10.39
CA ASN A 49 5.34 3.31 -10.54
C ASN A 49 6.09 3.71 -11.81
#